data_AF-A0A9Q0NTV7-F1
#
_entry.id   AF-A0A9Q0NTV7-F1
#
_cell.length_a   1.000
_cell.length_b   1.000
_cell.length_c   1.000
_cell.angle_alpha   90.00
_cell.angle_beta   90.00
_cell.angle_gamma   90.00
#
_symmetry.space_group_name_H-M   'P 1'
#
loop_
_entity.id
_entity.type
_entity.pdbx_description
1 polymer ?
#
loop_
_entity_poly.entity_id
_entity_poly.type
_entity_poly.pdbx_seq_one_letter_code
_entity_poly.pdbx_strand_id
1 'polypeptide(L)'
;MKRMMKGSSCSSSEDLYDAKLCVICYDDQRNCFFVPCGHCATCYDCAQRIMEEDNKMCPICRRLIHKMTFRGSSWSSLKQQNNALVVSYKSGCLF
;
A
#
# COMPACT_ATOMS: atom_id res chain seq x y z
N MET A 1 -40.92 -3.04 28.80
CA MET A 1 -40.60 -3.50 27.43
C MET A 1 -39.89 -2.37 26.70
N LYS A 2 -38.57 -2.37 26.52
CA LYS A 2 -37.85 -3.18 25.56
C LYS A 2 -36.34 -3.08 25.87
N ARG A 3 -35.74 -4.22 26.24
CA ARG A 3 -34.29 -4.41 26.43
C ARG A 3 -33.64 -4.33 25.04
N MET A 4 -32.78 -3.36 24.80
CA MET A 4 -31.91 -3.37 23.62
C MET A 4 -30.80 -4.40 23.87
N MET A 5 -30.75 -5.38 22.99
CA MET A 5 -29.87 -6.54 23.04
C MET A 5 -28.42 -6.13 22.76
N LYS A 6 -27.49 -6.65 23.57
CA LYS A 6 -26.06 -6.67 23.30
C LYS A 6 -25.83 -7.51 22.04
N GLY A 7 -25.15 -6.95 21.05
CA GLY A 7 -24.63 -7.68 19.90
C GLY A 7 -23.46 -8.57 20.34
N SER A 8 -23.72 -9.87 20.36
CA SER A 8 -22.74 -10.93 20.56
C SER A 8 -21.90 -11.15 19.29
N SER A 9 -20.67 -11.63 19.50
CA SER A 9 -19.57 -11.86 18.57
C SER A 9 -19.68 -13.13 17.68
N CYS A 10 -18.86 -13.14 16.60
CA CYS A 10 -18.47 -14.19 15.59
C CYS A 10 -19.38 -14.33 14.32
N SER A 11 -18.93 -14.32 13.04
CA SER A 11 -17.64 -14.65 12.36
C SER A 11 -17.49 -13.91 11.00
N SER A 12 -16.24 -13.72 10.55
CA SER A 12 -15.71 -13.16 9.27
C SER A 12 -15.85 -11.65 9.03
N SER A 13 -14.77 -10.92 9.25
CA SER A 13 -14.50 -9.66 8.55
C SER A 13 -13.10 -9.71 7.93
N GLU A 14 -12.83 -10.80 7.22
CA GLU A 14 -11.63 -11.02 6.39
C GLU A 14 -11.80 -10.40 4.99
N ASP A 15 -12.50 -9.27 4.89
CA ASP A 15 -12.93 -8.69 3.60
C ASP A 15 -12.63 -7.19 3.46
N LEU A 16 -11.83 -6.60 4.36
CA LEU A 16 -11.37 -5.21 4.24
C LEU A 16 -9.85 -5.08 4.04
N TYR A 17 -9.13 -6.21 3.98
CA TYR A 17 -7.67 -6.26 3.87
C TYR A 17 -7.20 -6.11 2.40
N ASP A 18 -7.96 -6.64 1.44
CA ASP A 18 -7.61 -6.60 0.01
C ASP A 18 -7.80 -5.23 -0.66
N ALA A 19 -8.71 -4.41 -0.16
CA ALA A 19 -8.97 -3.08 -0.71
C ALA A 19 -7.80 -2.09 -0.51
N LYS A 20 -6.66 -2.52 0.03
CA LYS A 20 -5.46 -1.71 0.22
C LYS A 20 -4.20 -2.34 -0.34
N LEU A 21 -4.27 -3.51 -0.99
CA LEU A 21 -3.09 -4.19 -1.53
C LEU A 21 -2.68 -3.64 -2.91
N CYS A 22 -1.39 -3.74 -3.18
CA CYS A 22 -0.76 -3.37 -4.43
C CYS A 22 -1.42 -4.13 -5.58
N VAL A 23 -1.88 -3.41 -6.60
CA VAL A 23 -2.58 -4.03 -7.75
C VAL A 23 -1.64 -4.82 -8.68
N ILE A 24 -0.34 -4.84 -8.37
CA ILE A 24 0.69 -5.52 -9.18
C ILE A 24 1.14 -6.81 -8.49
N CYS A 25 1.65 -6.71 -7.26
CA CYS A 25 2.13 -7.88 -6.53
C CYS A 25 1.07 -8.57 -5.67
N TYR A 26 -0.01 -7.87 -5.31
CA TYR A 26 -1.04 -8.36 -4.37
C TYR A 26 -0.50 -8.84 -3.02
N ASP A 27 0.73 -8.44 -2.65
CA ASP A 27 1.41 -8.86 -1.43
C ASP A 27 1.51 -7.68 -0.45
N ASP A 28 2.08 -6.57 -0.93
CA ASP A 28 2.30 -5.37 -0.14
C ASP A 28 1.13 -4.38 -0.19
N GLN A 29 1.07 -3.51 0.81
CA GLN A 29 0.07 -2.45 0.89
C GLN A 29 0.40 -1.26 -0.02
N ARG A 30 -0.64 -0.66 -0.62
CA ARG A 30 -0.54 0.56 -1.43
C ARG A 30 -0.12 1.73 -0.56
N ASN A 31 1.05 2.26 -0.85
CA ASN A 31 1.61 3.40 -0.15
C ASN A 31 2.19 4.46 -1.11
N CYS A 32 2.16 4.23 -2.41
CA CYS A 32 2.72 5.12 -3.43
C CYS A 32 1.65 5.86 -4.24
N PHE A 33 1.86 7.15 -4.45
CA PHE A 33 1.04 8.07 -5.23
C PHE A 33 1.80 8.58 -6.44
N PHE A 34 1.16 8.58 -7.60
CA PHE A 34 1.78 9.01 -8.86
C PHE A 34 1.41 10.44 -9.24
N VAL A 35 2.39 11.31 -9.44
CA VAL A 35 2.21 12.71 -9.84
C VAL A 35 2.30 12.83 -11.37
N PRO A 36 1.36 13.55 -12.03
CA PRO A 36 0.37 14.47 -11.46
C PRO A 36 -1.03 13.87 -11.22
N CYS A 37 -1.23 12.57 -11.48
CA CYS A 37 -2.58 11.99 -11.44
C CYS A 37 -3.15 11.73 -10.03
N GLY A 38 -2.31 11.62 -9.01
CA GLY A 38 -2.69 11.36 -7.62
C GLY A 38 -3.12 9.93 -7.29
N HIS A 39 -3.14 9.00 -8.25
CA HIS A 39 -3.61 7.64 -7.97
C HIS A 39 -2.63 6.87 -7.08
N CYS A 40 -3.20 6.19 -6.08
CA CYS A 40 -2.50 5.26 -5.20
C CYS A 40 -2.87 3.82 -5.59
N ALA A 41 -1.94 3.13 -6.25
CA ALA A 41 -2.21 1.82 -6.85
C ALA A 41 -1.20 0.75 -6.45
N THR A 42 0.00 1.14 -6.00
CA THR A 42 1.14 0.24 -5.88
C THR A 42 1.84 0.40 -4.54
N CYS A 43 2.54 -0.64 -4.13
CA CYS A 43 3.57 -0.55 -3.10
C CYS A 43 4.85 0.11 -3.65
N TYR A 44 5.79 0.43 -2.77
CA TYR A 44 7.05 1.09 -3.12
C TYR A 44 7.87 0.30 -4.13
N ASP A 45 8.09 -0.99 -3.92
CA ASP A 45 8.90 -1.83 -4.80
C ASP A 45 8.31 -1.90 -6.22
N CYS A 46 6.99 -2.11 -6.32
CA CYS A 46 6.30 -2.11 -7.61
C CYS A 46 6.31 -0.72 -8.27
N ALA A 47 6.16 0.35 -7.48
CA ALA A 47 6.23 1.72 -7.99
C ALA A 47 7.63 2.06 -8.52
N GLN A 48 8.69 1.61 -7.85
CA GLN A 48 10.07 1.82 -8.29
C GLN A 48 10.32 1.17 -9.64
N ARG A 49 9.87 -0.09 -9.81
CA ARG A 49 9.98 -0.79 -11.10
C ARG A 49 9.32 -0.03 -12.24
N ILE A 50 8.13 0.55 -12.01
CA ILE A 50 7.46 1.40 -13.01
C ILE A 50 8.29 2.65 -13.33
N MET A 51 8.92 3.25 -12.33
CA MET A 51 9.73 4.46 -12.52
C MET A 51 11.05 4.19 -13.26
N GLU A 52 11.54 2.94 -13.24
CA GLU A 52 12.73 2.48 -13.98
C GLU A 52 12.44 2.20 -15.47
N GLU A 53 11.18 2.01 -15.85
CA GLU A 53 10.79 1.85 -17.26
C GLU A 53 10.88 3.17 -18.05
N ASP A 54 11.24 3.10 -19.33
CA ASP A 54 11.24 4.26 -20.24
C ASP A 54 9.86 4.94 -20.30
N ASN A 55 8.80 4.12 -20.27
CA ASN A 55 7.40 4.55 -20.38
C ASN A 55 6.64 4.47 -19.05
N LYS A 56 7.13 5.17 -18.03
CA LYS A 56 6.48 5.28 -16.72
C LYS A 56 5.06 5.86 -16.79
N MET A 57 4.06 4.97 -16.78
CA MET A 57 2.64 5.32 -16.84
C MET A 57 1.89 4.85 -15.60
N CYS A 58 0.91 5.64 -15.17
CA CYS A 58 0.05 5.26 -14.06
C CYS A 58 -0.77 4.01 -14.42
N PRO A 59 -0.75 2.93 -13.61
CA PRO A 59 -1.50 1.70 -13.92
C PRO A 59 -3.03 1.89 -13.90
N ILE A 60 -3.52 2.97 -13.29
CA ILE A 60 -4.96 3.27 -13.19
C ILE A 60 -5.45 4.08 -14.38
N CYS A 61 -4.79 5.20 -14.67
CA CYS A 61 -5.27 6.18 -15.66
C CYS A 61 -4.37 6.32 -16.89
N ARG A 62 -3.28 5.55 -16.96
CA ARG A 62 -2.27 5.56 -18.03
C ARG A 62 -1.63 6.92 -18.31
N ARG A 63 -1.78 7.88 -17.39
CA ARG A 63 -1.09 9.18 -17.47
C ARG A 63 0.40 8.99 -17.18
N LEU A 64 1.24 9.70 -17.92
CA LEU A 64 2.69 9.72 -17.71
C LEU A 64 3.01 10.18 -16.27
N ILE A 65 3.90 9.45 -15.62
CA ILE A 65 4.32 9.71 -14.25
C ILE A 65 5.57 10.59 -14.30
N HIS A 66 5.52 11.75 -13.67
CA HIS A 66 6.70 12.61 -13.52
C HIS A 66 7.48 12.27 -12.25
N LYS A 67 6.74 11.93 -11.18
CA LYS A 67 7.29 11.68 -9.85
C LYS A 67 6.37 10.70 -9.11
N MET A 68 6.96 9.84 -8.29
CA MET A 68 6.23 9.11 -7.27
C MET A 68 6.48 9.71 -5.88
N THR A 69 5.45 9.72 -5.04
CA THR A 69 5.56 10.02 -3.61
C THR A 69 5.01 8.84 -2.82
N PHE A 70 5.46 8.64 -1.59
CA PHE A 70 4.95 7.56 -0.74
C PHE A 70 4.54 8.09 0.63
N ARG A 71 3.53 7.48 1.24
CA ARG A 71 3.06 7.83 2.58
C ARG A 71 3.75 6.94 3.60
N GLY A 72 4.86 7.42 4.16
CA GLY A 72 5.56 6.82 5.28
C GLY A 72 6.08 7.89 6.23
N SER A 73 5.52 7.95 7.44
CA SER A 73 6.08 8.72 8.55
C SER A 73 7.31 7.97 9.07
N SER A 74 8.49 8.60 9.00
CA SER A 74 9.77 8.08 9.49
C SER A 74 10.49 7.08 8.57
N TRP A 75 11.12 7.61 7.52
CA TRP A 75 12.33 7.04 6.92
C TRP A 75 13.48 7.09 7.94
N SER A 76 13.47 6.20 8.94
CA SER A 76 14.58 6.07 9.89
C SER A 76 14.59 4.71 10.57
N SER A 77 14.88 3.67 9.79
CA SER A 77 15.73 2.56 10.22
C SER A 77 16.00 1.63 9.05
N LEU A 78 17.07 1.91 8.31
CA LEU A 78 17.87 0.86 7.68
C LEU A 78 18.25 -0.15 8.78
N LYS A 79 17.55 -1.27 8.89
CA LYS A 79 18.08 -2.41 9.65
C LYS A 79 18.86 -3.29 8.70
N GLN A 80 20.14 -2.97 8.62
CA GLN A 80 21.20 -3.85 8.15
C GLN A 80 21.20 -5.13 9.00
N GLN A 81 20.47 -6.16 8.59
CA GLN A 81 20.69 -7.52 9.10
C GLN A 81 20.56 -8.52 7.95
N ASN A 82 21.72 -8.89 7.41
CA ASN A 82 21.98 -10.08 6.59
C ASN A 82 21.35 -10.13 5.20
N ASN A 83 21.95 -9.38 4.25
CA ASN A 83 22.05 -9.63 2.79
C ASN A 83 20.89 -10.37 2.05
N ALA A 84 19.66 -10.19 2.50
CA ALA A 84 18.45 -10.55 1.80
C ALA A 84 17.54 -9.32 1.93
N LEU A 85 17.26 -8.67 0.81
CA LEU A 85 16.31 -7.56 0.74
C LEU A 85 14.90 -8.11 0.98
N VAL A 86 14.54 -8.31 2.24
CA VAL A 86 13.15 -8.56 2.63
C VAL A 86 12.58 -7.23 3.13
N VAL A 87 11.81 -6.57 2.27
CA VAL A 87 11.02 -5.39 2.63
C VAL A 87 9.84 -5.87 3.47
N SER A 88 10.07 -6.10 4.77
CA SER A 88 8.98 -6.48 5.67
C SER A 88 8.18 -5.22 6.04
N TYR A 89 7.07 -5.01 5.34
CA TYR A 89 6.06 -4.02 5.72
C TYR A 89 5.46 -4.39 7.08
N LYS A 90 5.82 -3.66 8.14
CA LYS A 90 5.01 -3.71 9.37
C LYS A 90 3.85 -2.74 9.23
N SER A 91 2.72 -3.30 8.80
CA SER A 91 1.40 -2.70 8.82
C SER A 91 1.09 -2.13 10.21
N GLY A 92 0.85 -0.82 10.28
CA GLY A 92 0.49 -0.16 11.54
C GLY A 92 -0.14 1.19 11.27
N CYS A 93 -1.44 1.19 10.92
CA CYS A 93 -2.26 2.38 10.99
C CYS A 93 -2.38 2.82 12.46
N LEU A 94 -1.94 4.03 12.78
CA LEU A 94 -2.45 4.76 13.94
C LEU A 94 -2.85 6.17 13.48
N PHE A 95 -4.09 6.51 13.83
CA PHE A 95 -4.84 7.71 13.49
C PHE A 95 -4.21 8.97 14.11
#